data_AF-A0ABD3JRG7-F1
#
_entry.id   AF-A0ABD3JRG7-F1
#
_cell.length_a   1.000
_cell.length_b   1.000
_cell.length_c   1.000
_cell.angle_alpha   90.00
_cell.angle_beta   90.00
_cell.angle_gamma   90.00
#
_symmetry.space_group_name_H-M   'P 1'
#
loop_
_entity.id
_entity.type
_entity.pdbx_description
1 polymer ?
#
loop_
_entity_poly.entity_id
_entity_poly.type
_entity_poly.pdbx_seq_one_letter_code
_entity_poly.pdbx_strand_id
1 'polypeptide(L)'
;MLVQADGWIVEKISLLANPNQKRPARFWGVYTKLKIFNMTSYKKVVYLDADTIVVKSIEDLFKCEKFCANLKHSERLNSGVMVVEPSETLFNDMIGKVQTLPSYTGGDQGFLNSYYSDFANAHLFEPNLSPEVLKSRPAPKMERLSTLYNADVGLYMLANKWMVDESELRVIHYTLGPLKPWDWWTSWLLKPVDVWQNVREKLADSLPGTGGGRNPNDELLVKFLFLLPLCLLFFGYYRSLPQVLQQCRSCRSSCDNIRQFIYRIRFNGSYSGVSTASGVTFNQQFSNGAPSKIPMYLGGISIIVCFAAAAVSLLLALAVVPRQVMPWTGLLLMYEWTFAIFFVLFRGYLHLVYKLGRAAAVQTVGHVDYESGKGRQRQTPSCDIATCCYWSGMASLAMVAPALPCIFGITALFARLGLMVGGGLILASFMTYSSEHLAIISFMRGFEERDLSR
;
A
#
# COMPACT_ATOMS: atom_id res chain seq x y z
N MET A 1 -5.59 -10.88 27.58
CA MET A 1 -6.40 -12.02 27.12
C MET A 1 -5.67 -12.85 26.08
N LEU A 2 -5.26 -12.33 24.91
CA LEU A 2 -4.55 -13.13 23.89
C LEU A 2 -3.15 -13.61 24.35
N VAL A 3 -2.24 -12.70 24.68
CA VAL A 3 -0.88 -13.06 25.14
C VAL A 3 -0.89 -13.95 26.39
N GLN A 4 -1.89 -13.82 27.26
CA GLN A 4 -2.03 -14.69 28.42
C GLN A 4 -2.44 -16.12 28.02
N ALA A 5 -3.27 -16.27 26.97
CA ALA A 5 -3.64 -17.57 26.42
C ALA A 5 -2.45 -18.27 25.73
N ASP A 6 -1.50 -17.49 25.19
CA ASP A 6 -0.21 -17.99 24.70
C ASP A 6 0.77 -18.39 25.81
N GLY A 7 0.35 -18.34 27.08
CA GLY A 7 1.18 -18.74 28.22
C GLY A 7 2.11 -17.64 28.75
N TRP A 8 1.99 -16.40 28.27
CA TRP A 8 2.78 -15.29 28.82
C TRP A 8 2.28 -14.87 30.20
N ILE A 9 3.23 -14.52 31.07
CA ILE A 9 2.94 -13.79 32.31
C ILE A 9 2.59 -12.35 31.92
N VAL A 10 1.36 -11.93 32.21
CA VAL A 10 0.86 -10.60 31.86
C VAL A 10 0.69 -9.76 33.11
N GLU A 11 1.49 -8.70 33.21
CA GLU A 11 1.41 -7.74 34.30
C GLU A 11 0.88 -6.40 33.79
N LYS A 12 -0.14 -5.88 34.46
CA LYS A 12 -0.63 -4.53 34.22
C LYS A 12 0.24 -3.55 35.00
N ILE A 13 1.03 -2.76 34.29
CA ILE A 13 1.86 -1.71 34.88
C ILE A 13 1.19 -0.35 34.74
N SER A 14 1.33 0.51 35.76
CA SER A 14 0.84 1.89 35.64
C SER A 14 1.66 2.69 34.62
N LEU A 15 1.01 3.62 33.93
CA LEU A 15 1.66 4.52 32.98
C LEU A 15 2.72 5.38 33.67
N LEU A 16 3.92 5.48 33.08
CA LEU A 16 4.85 6.57 33.39
C LEU A 16 4.71 7.65 32.32
N ALA A 17 4.14 8.79 32.71
CA ALA A 17 3.93 9.92 31.82
C ALA A 17 5.27 10.42 31.28
N ASN A 18 5.36 10.60 29.97
CA ASN A 18 6.56 11.19 29.39
C ASN A 18 6.49 12.74 29.51
N PRO A 19 7.49 13.36 30.16
CA PRO A 19 7.46 14.78 30.53
C PRO A 19 7.80 15.72 29.37
N ASN A 20 8.29 15.21 28.24
CA ASN A 20 8.72 16.04 27.12
C ASN A 20 7.51 16.68 26.43
N GLN A 21 7.50 18.01 26.32
CA GLN A 21 6.47 18.75 25.59
C GLN A 21 6.63 18.61 24.07
N LYS A 22 7.87 18.66 23.57
CA LYS A 22 8.19 18.48 22.14
C LYS A 22 8.48 17.01 21.85
N ARG A 23 7.48 16.30 21.33
CA ARG A 23 7.58 14.87 21.00
C ARG A 23 6.54 14.44 19.96
N PRO A 24 6.76 13.33 19.24
CA PRO A 24 5.71 12.67 18.48
C PRO A 24 4.52 12.29 19.38
N ALA A 25 3.29 12.45 18.90
CA ALA A 25 2.08 12.11 19.67
C ALA A 25 2.07 10.65 20.17
N ARG A 26 2.59 9.71 19.38
CA ARG A 26 2.74 8.30 19.76
C ARG A 26 3.67 8.06 20.96
N PHE A 27 4.53 9.02 21.30
CA PHE A 27 5.45 8.92 22.45
C PHE A 27 4.80 9.32 23.77
N TRP A 28 3.47 9.45 23.82
CA TRP A 28 2.75 9.92 25.00
C TRP A 28 3.09 9.13 26.29
N GLY A 29 3.28 7.80 26.19
CA GLY A 29 3.52 6.88 27.31
C GLY A 29 4.80 6.04 27.24
N VAL A 30 5.73 6.33 26.32
CA VAL A 30 6.91 5.47 26.06
C VAL A 30 7.87 5.36 27.25
N TYR A 31 7.85 6.33 28.18
CA TYR A 31 8.66 6.25 29.40
C TYR A 31 8.24 5.11 30.32
N THR A 32 7.04 4.54 30.15
CA THR A 32 6.60 3.33 30.88
C THR A 32 7.60 2.17 30.72
N LYS A 33 8.32 2.13 29.61
CA LYS A 33 9.43 1.20 29.35
C LYS A 33 10.52 1.24 30.42
N LEU A 34 10.77 2.39 31.07
CA LEU A 34 11.76 2.50 32.14
C LEU A 34 11.43 1.64 33.37
N LYS A 35 10.19 1.16 33.50
CA LYS A 35 9.81 0.28 34.61
C LYS A 35 10.50 -1.09 34.59
N ILE A 36 11.08 -1.49 33.46
CA ILE A 36 11.89 -2.72 33.37
C ILE A 36 13.08 -2.69 34.33
N PHE A 37 13.60 -1.49 34.63
CA PHE A 37 14.69 -1.30 35.59
C PHE A 37 14.26 -1.54 37.04
N ASN A 38 12.95 -1.61 37.32
CA ASN A 38 12.41 -1.89 38.66
C ASN A 38 11.83 -3.31 38.81
N MET A 39 12.01 -4.19 37.83
CA MET A 39 11.52 -5.58 37.86
C MET A 39 12.41 -6.47 38.75
N THR A 40 12.61 -6.08 40.01
CA THR A 40 13.57 -6.69 40.96
C THR A 40 13.23 -8.13 41.38
N SER A 41 12.05 -8.63 41.02
CA SER A 41 11.71 -10.06 41.09
C SER A 41 12.54 -10.92 40.14
N TYR A 42 13.15 -10.31 39.11
CA TYR A 42 14.03 -10.97 38.15
C TYR A 42 15.47 -10.53 38.37
N LYS A 43 16.40 -11.48 38.31
CA LYS A 43 17.85 -11.19 38.35
C LYS A 43 18.33 -10.46 37.09
N LYS A 44 17.65 -10.69 35.97
CA LYS A 44 18.01 -10.15 34.66
C LYS A 44 16.79 -10.09 33.76
N VAL A 45 16.69 -9.03 32.97
CA VAL A 45 15.61 -8.82 32.01
C VAL A 45 16.23 -8.57 30.64
N VAL A 46 15.86 -9.38 29.65
CA VAL A 46 16.09 -9.09 28.23
C VAL A 46 14.81 -8.47 27.68
N TYR A 47 14.87 -7.18 27.37
CA TYR A 47 13.78 -6.41 26.82
C TYR A 47 13.84 -6.40 25.29
N LEU A 48 12.68 -6.58 24.66
CA LEU A 48 12.45 -6.51 23.23
C LEU A 48 11.27 -5.57 22.95
N ASP A 49 11.44 -4.60 22.05
CA ASP A 49 10.30 -3.83 21.54
C ASP A 49 9.37 -4.76 20.72
N ALA A 50 8.07 -4.47 20.73
CA ALA A 50 7.04 -5.30 20.09
C ALA A 50 7.12 -5.36 18.56
N ASP A 51 7.99 -4.55 17.95
CA ASP A 51 8.31 -4.52 16.52
C ASP A 51 9.68 -5.16 16.23
N THR A 52 10.13 -6.07 17.10
CA THR A 52 11.28 -6.94 16.89
C THR A 52 10.82 -8.38 16.64
N ILE A 53 11.66 -9.17 15.97
CA ILE A 53 11.45 -10.60 15.78
C ILE A 53 12.74 -11.37 16.02
N VAL A 54 12.64 -12.40 16.85
CA VAL A 54 13.75 -13.31 17.18
C VAL A 54 13.77 -14.43 16.15
N VAL A 55 14.90 -14.58 15.43
CA VAL A 55 15.09 -15.58 14.37
C VAL A 55 16.07 -16.69 14.75
N LYS A 56 16.86 -16.49 15.81
CA LYS A 56 17.75 -17.48 16.45
C LYS A 56 17.74 -17.30 17.96
N SER A 57 18.24 -18.28 18.70
CA SER A 57 18.38 -18.19 20.16
C SER A 57 19.19 -16.94 20.57
N ILE A 58 18.71 -16.28 21.62
CA ILE A 58 19.31 -15.10 22.26
C ILE A 58 19.59 -15.33 23.75
N GLU A 59 19.62 -16.59 24.20
CA GLU A 59 19.84 -16.94 25.61
C GLU A 59 21.19 -16.45 26.15
N ASP A 60 22.18 -16.32 25.28
CA ASP A 60 23.47 -15.77 25.63
C ASP A 60 23.42 -14.30 26.05
N LEU A 61 22.39 -13.53 25.68
CA LEU A 61 22.18 -12.18 26.21
C LEU A 61 22.06 -12.15 27.75
N PHE A 62 21.60 -13.25 28.37
CA PHE A 62 21.55 -13.34 29.84
C PHE A 62 22.93 -13.40 30.50
N LYS A 63 24.03 -13.49 29.73
CA LYS A 63 25.40 -13.37 30.26
C LYS A 63 25.86 -11.92 30.43
N CYS A 64 25.23 -10.95 29.76
CA CYS A 64 25.53 -9.53 29.95
C CYS A 64 25.31 -9.12 31.42
N GLU A 65 26.24 -8.41 32.04
CA GLU A 65 26.21 -8.17 33.49
C GLU A 65 25.15 -7.15 33.91
N LYS A 66 25.35 -5.86 33.61
CA LYS A 66 24.52 -4.76 34.14
C LYS A 66 23.57 -4.16 33.11
N PHE A 67 24.11 -3.60 32.03
CA PHE A 67 23.31 -2.98 30.99
C PHE A 67 23.91 -3.26 29.61
N CYS A 68 23.15 -3.86 28.71
CA CYS A 68 23.57 -4.00 27.32
C CYS A 68 22.51 -3.47 26.38
N ALA A 69 22.94 -2.82 25.31
CA ALA A 69 22.07 -2.39 24.22
C ALA A 69 22.86 -2.42 22.91
N ASN A 70 22.20 -2.24 21.77
CA ASN A 70 22.93 -2.09 20.51
C ASN A 70 23.32 -0.63 20.26
N LEU A 71 24.50 -0.40 19.69
CA LEU A 71 24.91 0.91 19.19
C LEU A 71 24.49 1.06 17.72
N LYS A 72 23.72 2.10 17.41
CA LYS A 72 23.33 2.45 16.03
C LYS A 72 24.44 3.27 15.35
N HIS A 73 24.30 3.50 14.04
CA HIS A 73 25.19 4.28 13.16
C HIS A 73 25.36 5.80 13.52
N SER A 74 25.13 6.20 14.76
CA SER A 74 25.27 7.61 15.22
C SER A 74 25.82 7.71 16.65
N GLU A 75 26.60 6.71 17.08
CA GLU A 75 27.15 6.62 18.44
C GLU A 75 26.08 6.68 19.55
N ARG A 76 24.86 6.28 19.21
CA ARG A 76 23.70 6.30 20.10
C ARG A 76 23.15 4.90 20.27
N LEU A 77 22.76 4.58 21.49
CA LEU A 77 22.10 3.32 21.79
C LEU A 77 20.71 3.27 21.14
N ASN A 78 20.35 2.08 20.68
CA ASN A 78 19.00 1.71 20.29
C ASN A 78 18.34 1.01 21.48
N SER A 79 17.20 1.52 21.96
CA SER A 79 16.52 0.96 23.14
C SER A 79 15.62 -0.23 22.80
N GLY A 80 15.54 -0.67 21.55
CA GLY A 80 14.63 -1.74 21.11
C GLY A 80 15.03 -3.14 21.54
N VAL A 81 16.31 -3.37 21.82
CA VAL A 81 16.82 -4.60 22.45
C VAL A 81 17.76 -4.18 23.55
N MET A 82 17.43 -4.54 24.79
CA MET A 82 18.24 -4.20 25.97
C MET A 82 18.35 -5.38 26.92
N VAL A 83 19.48 -5.48 27.61
CA VAL A 83 19.63 -6.34 28.79
C VAL A 83 19.80 -5.43 30.00
N VAL A 84 19.08 -5.74 31.07
CA VAL A 84 19.05 -4.94 32.29
C VAL A 84 19.17 -5.86 33.50
N GLU A 85 20.07 -5.52 34.43
CA GLU A 85 20.02 -5.95 35.83
C GLU A 85 19.08 -4.99 36.58
N PRO A 86 17.85 -5.43 36.95
CA PRO A 86 16.90 -4.55 37.60
C PRO A 86 17.39 -4.15 38.99
N SER A 87 17.22 -2.88 39.35
CA SER A 87 17.61 -2.34 40.64
C SER A 87 16.71 -1.15 41.00
N GLU A 88 16.10 -1.21 42.19
CA GLU A 88 15.28 -0.13 42.71
C GLU A 88 16.08 1.17 42.86
N THR A 89 17.36 1.09 43.25
CA THR A 89 18.23 2.26 43.38
C THR A 89 18.50 2.92 42.03
N LEU A 90 18.77 2.10 40.99
CA LEU A 90 18.97 2.57 39.63
C LEU A 90 17.69 3.19 39.06
N PHE A 91 16.54 2.54 39.26
CA PHE A 91 15.25 3.03 38.81
C PHE A 91 14.89 4.37 39.46
N ASN A 92 15.01 4.48 40.79
CA ASN A 92 14.71 5.72 41.50
C ASN A 92 15.61 6.88 41.05
N ASP A 93 16.90 6.62 40.78
CA ASP A 93 17.80 7.61 40.19
C ASP A 93 17.36 8.03 38.78
N MET A 94 16.93 7.09 37.93
CA MET A 94 16.35 7.43 36.61
C MET A 94 15.11 8.30 36.75
N ILE A 95 14.15 7.93 37.61
CA ILE A 95 12.90 8.69 37.83
C ILE A 95 13.20 10.10 38.31
N GLY A 96 14.16 10.28 39.23
CA GLY A 96 14.60 11.60 39.68
C GLY A 96 15.17 12.49 38.56
N LYS A 97 15.63 11.88 37.46
CA LYS A 97 16.19 12.59 36.30
C LYS A 97 15.27 12.69 35.10
N VAL A 98 14.11 12.01 35.10
CA VAL A 98 13.17 11.99 33.96
C VAL A 98 12.75 13.40 33.51
N GLN A 99 12.60 14.35 34.45
CA GLN A 99 12.22 15.73 34.15
C GLN A 99 13.39 16.65 33.79
N THR A 100 14.62 16.30 34.15
CA THR A 100 15.79 17.19 34.06
C THR A 100 16.78 16.77 32.98
N LEU A 101 16.94 15.47 32.74
CA LEU A 101 17.76 14.98 31.62
C LEU A 101 17.05 15.21 30.29
N PRO A 102 17.74 15.76 29.28
CA PRO A 102 17.16 15.96 27.97
C PRO A 102 16.89 14.61 27.28
N SER A 103 15.90 14.60 26.39
CA SER A 103 15.70 13.51 25.43
C SER A 103 15.65 14.08 24.02
N TYR A 104 16.70 13.85 23.24
CA TYR A 104 16.79 14.37 21.85
C TYR A 104 15.70 13.78 20.93
N THR A 105 15.08 12.66 21.32
CA THR A 105 13.94 12.04 20.60
C THR A 105 12.58 12.45 21.15
N GLY A 106 12.55 13.10 22.33
CA GLY A 106 11.34 13.28 23.14
C GLY A 106 10.76 11.97 23.70
N GLY A 107 11.50 10.85 23.66
CA GLY A 107 11.09 9.51 24.11
C GLY A 107 12.12 8.81 25.02
N ASP A 108 11.91 7.53 25.30
CA ASP A 108 12.76 6.71 26.17
C ASP A 108 14.19 6.56 25.63
N GLN A 109 14.35 6.33 24.32
CA GLN A 109 15.66 6.13 23.72
C GLN A 109 16.55 7.37 23.90
N GLY A 110 15.98 8.56 23.71
CA GLY A 110 16.74 9.80 23.88
C GLY A 110 17.15 10.02 25.33
N PHE A 111 16.26 9.72 26.28
CA PHE A 111 16.56 9.78 27.70
C PHE A 111 17.65 8.79 28.09
N LEU A 112 17.56 7.53 27.66
CA LEU A 112 18.54 6.50 27.95
C LEU A 112 19.93 6.84 27.37
N ASN A 113 19.99 7.45 26.18
CA ASN A 113 21.25 7.96 25.64
C ASN A 113 21.85 9.09 26.50
N SER A 114 21.02 9.97 27.06
CA SER A 114 21.50 11.02 27.96
C SER A 114 21.88 10.49 29.35
N TYR A 115 21.19 9.46 29.83
CA TYR A 115 21.49 8.80 31.09
C TYR A 115 22.78 7.97 31.02
N TYR A 116 22.96 7.19 29.95
CA TYR A 116 24.16 6.41 29.66
C TYR A 116 25.05 7.16 28.63
N SER A 117 25.48 8.38 28.98
CA SER A 117 26.20 9.27 28.07
C SER A 117 27.52 8.70 27.53
N ASP A 118 28.16 7.79 28.26
CA ASP A 118 29.42 7.15 27.89
C ASP A 118 29.22 5.80 27.16
N PHE A 119 27.98 5.45 26.77
CA PHE A 119 27.65 4.16 26.16
C PHE A 119 28.41 3.88 24.85
N ALA A 120 28.74 4.92 24.08
CA ALA A 120 29.51 4.78 22.85
C ALA A 120 30.90 4.15 23.10
N ASN A 121 31.50 4.40 24.27
CA ASN A 121 32.80 3.90 24.68
C ASN A 121 32.74 2.52 25.37
N ALA A 122 31.54 1.97 25.59
CA ALA A 122 31.39 0.67 26.22
C ALA A 122 32.03 -0.47 25.39
N HIS A 123 32.53 -1.50 26.06
CA HIS A 123 33.12 -2.65 25.38
C HIS A 123 32.08 -3.45 24.61
N LEU A 124 32.50 -4.15 23.55
CA LEU A 124 31.61 -5.07 22.85
C LEU A 124 31.28 -6.25 23.76
N PHE A 125 30.01 -6.64 23.80
CA PHE A 125 29.56 -7.83 24.51
C PHE A 125 30.03 -9.09 23.77
N GLU A 126 30.79 -9.92 24.47
CA GLU A 126 31.37 -11.15 23.96
C GLU A 126 30.87 -12.37 24.76
N PRO A 127 29.82 -13.07 24.31
CA PRO A 127 29.16 -14.14 25.09
C PRO A 127 30.01 -15.40 25.26
N ASN A 128 31.10 -15.54 24.52
CA ASN A 128 31.94 -16.73 24.44
C ASN A 128 33.30 -16.58 25.15
N LEU A 129 33.49 -15.52 25.95
CA LEU A 129 34.70 -15.35 26.74
C LEU A 129 34.86 -16.48 27.77
N SER A 130 36.11 -16.91 28.00
CA SER A 130 36.39 -17.91 29.02
C SER A 130 36.14 -17.35 30.43
N PRO A 131 35.80 -18.21 31.42
CA PRO A 131 35.60 -17.77 32.79
C PRO A 131 36.83 -17.08 33.41
N GLU A 132 38.03 -17.44 32.97
CA GLU A 132 39.30 -16.84 33.42
C GLU A 132 39.41 -15.38 32.99
N VAL A 133 39.06 -15.09 31.73
CA VAL A 133 39.05 -13.72 31.18
C VAL A 133 37.96 -12.87 31.81
N LEU A 134 36.79 -13.45 32.11
CA LEU A 134 35.71 -12.74 32.80
C LEU A 134 36.12 -12.34 34.23
N LYS A 135 36.84 -13.21 34.95
CA LYS A 135 37.30 -12.93 36.32
C LYS A 135 38.49 -11.97 36.39
N SER A 136 39.26 -11.82 35.32
CA SER A 136 40.44 -10.95 35.29
C SER A 136 40.10 -9.46 35.12
N ARG A 137 38.86 -9.13 34.73
CA ARG A 137 38.38 -7.77 34.51
C ARG A 137 37.25 -7.39 35.47
N PRO A 138 37.11 -6.11 35.85
CA PRO A 138 35.95 -5.67 36.62
C PRO A 138 34.68 -5.80 35.78
N ALA A 139 33.59 -6.14 36.46
CA ALA A 139 32.23 -6.15 35.93
C ALA A 139 31.91 -4.85 35.16
N PRO A 140 31.67 -4.89 33.83
CA PRO A 140 31.38 -3.69 33.07
C PRO A 140 30.04 -3.10 33.51
N LYS A 141 30.00 -1.76 33.66
CA LYS A 141 28.73 -1.05 33.92
C LYS A 141 27.75 -1.16 32.75
N MET A 142 28.29 -1.28 31.54
CA MET A 142 27.54 -1.42 30.31
C MET A 142 28.39 -2.03 29.20
N GLU A 143 27.76 -2.71 28.25
CA GLU A 143 28.40 -3.28 27.05
C GLU A 143 27.54 -3.07 25.80
N ARG A 144 28.17 -3.08 24.63
CA ARG A 144 27.53 -2.94 23.31
C ARG A 144 27.20 -4.30 22.74
N LEU A 145 25.92 -4.54 22.47
CA LEU A 145 25.47 -5.68 21.69
C LEU A 145 25.86 -5.51 20.22
N SER A 146 26.34 -6.59 19.61
CA SER A 146 26.51 -6.67 18.16
C SER A 146 25.20 -6.41 17.43
N THR A 147 25.28 -5.88 16.19
CA THR A 147 24.12 -5.68 15.30
C THR A 147 23.34 -6.97 15.05
N LEU A 148 23.95 -8.15 15.26
CA LEU A 148 23.26 -9.45 15.20
C LEU A 148 22.04 -9.52 16.13
N TYR A 149 22.08 -8.83 17.29
CA TYR A 149 21.01 -8.83 18.29
C TYR A 149 20.02 -7.67 18.15
N ASN A 150 20.19 -6.77 17.18
CA ASN A 150 19.28 -5.65 16.94
C ASN A 150 19.48 -5.12 15.50
N ALA A 151 19.19 -5.98 14.52
CA ALA A 151 19.41 -5.66 13.12
C ALA A 151 18.36 -4.68 12.61
N ASP A 152 18.81 -3.48 12.24
CA ASP A 152 17.94 -2.36 11.91
C ASP A 152 17.44 -2.45 10.45
N VAL A 153 16.15 -2.69 10.27
CA VAL A 153 15.51 -2.76 8.93
C VAL A 153 15.64 -1.42 8.20
N GLY A 154 15.60 -0.28 8.89
CA GLY A 154 15.82 1.02 8.28
C GLY A 154 17.21 1.15 7.65
N LEU A 155 18.26 0.63 8.29
CA LEU A 155 19.60 0.57 7.70
C LEU A 155 19.66 -0.41 6.54
N TYR A 156 19.00 -1.57 6.65
CA TYR A 156 18.89 -2.52 5.53
C TYR A 156 18.27 -1.87 4.29
N MET A 157 17.18 -1.10 4.45
CA MET A 157 16.52 -0.45 3.31
C MET A 157 17.40 0.61 2.63
N LEU A 158 18.29 1.26 3.37
CA LEU A 158 19.24 2.24 2.81
C LEU A 158 20.41 1.55 2.11
N ALA A 159 20.95 0.47 2.68
CA ALA A 159 22.10 -0.25 2.16
C ALA A 159 21.76 -1.34 1.14
N ASN A 160 20.49 -1.76 1.07
CA ASN A 160 19.99 -2.93 0.34
C ASN A 160 20.75 -4.24 0.67
N LYS A 161 21.29 -4.33 1.89
CA LYS A 161 21.98 -5.51 2.42
C LYS A 161 22.08 -5.42 3.94
N TRP A 162 22.28 -6.56 4.59
CA TRP A 162 22.70 -6.60 5.97
C TRP A 162 24.18 -6.18 6.10
N MET A 163 24.49 -5.48 7.18
CA MET A 163 25.88 -5.10 7.53
C MET A 163 26.66 -6.24 8.21
N VAL A 164 25.99 -7.37 8.42
CA VAL A 164 26.45 -8.59 9.07
C VAL A 164 26.01 -9.76 8.22
N ASP A 165 26.56 -10.95 8.47
CA ASP A 165 26.08 -12.18 7.84
C ASP A 165 24.59 -12.41 8.21
N GLU A 166 23.75 -12.49 7.18
CA GLU A 166 22.30 -12.73 7.33
C GLU A 166 22.03 -14.05 8.05
N SER A 167 22.85 -15.06 7.76
CA SER A 167 22.70 -16.37 8.36
C SER A 167 22.97 -16.33 9.86
N GLU A 168 23.69 -15.33 10.38
CA GLU A 168 24.03 -15.18 11.80
C GLU A 168 23.09 -14.26 12.59
N LEU A 169 22.13 -13.62 11.90
CA LEU A 169 21.15 -12.74 12.54
C LEU A 169 20.39 -13.46 13.66
N ARG A 170 20.12 -12.74 14.74
CA ARG A 170 19.39 -13.25 15.90
C ARG A 170 18.12 -12.48 16.16
N VAL A 171 18.16 -11.15 16.03
CA VAL A 171 16.97 -10.29 16.18
C VAL A 171 16.93 -9.26 15.05
N ILE A 172 15.78 -9.16 14.40
CA ILE A 172 15.48 -8.14 13.39
C ILE A 172 14.53 -7.12 14.02
N HIS A 173 14.82 -5.83 13.84
CA HIS A 173 14.06 -4.72 14.41
C HIS A 173 13.49 -3.82 13.30
N TYR A 174 12.15 -3.75 13.23
CA TYR A 174 11.40 -2.98 12.23
C TYR A 174 11.30 -1.50 12.63
N THR A 175 12.43 -0.80 12.58
CA THR A 175 12.63 0.59 13.06
C THR A 175 11.95 1.68 12.22
N LEU A 176 11.46 1.36 11.02
CA LEU A 176 10.79 2.31 10.14
C LEU A 176 9.40 2.66 10.68
N GLY A 177 9.32 3.73 11.46
CA GLY A 177 8.18 4.11 12.29
C GLY A 177 6.76 3.87 11.71
N PRO A 178 6.39 4.41 10.53
CA PRO A 178 5.06 4.21 9.96
C PRO A 178 4.90 2.89 9.20
N LEU A 179 5.99 2.15 8.97
CA LEU A 179 6.03 0.96 8.13
C LEU A 179 6.25 -0.27 9.01
N LYS A 180 5.15 -0.84 9.51
CA LYS A 180 5.21 -1.98 10.42
C LYS A 180 4.86 -3.28 9.73
N PRO A 181 5.52 -4.40 10.09
CA PRO A 181 5.44 -5.63 9.31
C PRO A 181 4.06 -6.29 9.35
N TRP A 182 3.21 -5.96 10.32
CA TRP A 182 1.83 -6.45 10.39
C TRP A 182 0.86 -5.74 9.44
N ASP A 183 1.23 -4.58 8.90
CA ASP A 183 0.42 -3.89 7.91
C ASP A 183 0.63 -4.53 6.53
N TRP A 184 -0.44 -5.08 5.94
CA TRP A 184 -0.36 -5.91 4.71
C TRP A 184 0.39 -5.24 3.55
N TRP A 185 0.27 -3.91 3.43
CA TRP A 185 0.83 -3.15 2.33
C TRP A 185 2.35 -2.96 2.45
N THR A 186 2.90 -3.08 3.66
CA THR A 186 4.35 -2.92 3.89
C THR A 186 5.17 -4.03 3.25
N SER A 187 4.59 -5.22 3.07
CA SER A 187 5.23 -6.37 2.41
C SER A 187 5.61 -6.09 0.95
N TRP A 188 4.96 -5.12 0.31
CA TRP A 188 5.24 -4.72 -1.08
C TRP A 188 6.32 -3.65 -1.16
N LEU A 189 6.58 -2.94 -0.07
CA LEU A 189 7.50 -1.81 -0.01
C LEU A 189 8.82 -2.14 0.69
N LEU A 190 8.78 -2.97 1.73
CA LEU A 190 9.89 -3.25 2.62
C LEU A 190 10.34 -4.70 2.57
N LYS A 191 11.64 -4.89 2.83
CA LYS A 191 12.26 -6.18 3.08
C LYS A 191 13.07 -6.12 4.39
N PRO A 192 13.11 -7.20 5.21
CA PRO A 192 12.45 -8.49 5.00
C PRO A 192 11.13 -8.64 5.78
N VAL A 193 10.03 -8.03 5.30
CA VAL A 193 8.71 -8.22 5.95
C VAL A 193 8.24 -9.68 5.87
N ASP A 194 8.73 -10.45 4.89
CA ASP A 194 8.47 -11.87 4.74
C ASP A 194 8.92 -12.71 5.94
N VAL A 195 10.02 -12.35 6.63
CA VAL A 195 10.44 -13.06 7.85
C VAL A 195 9.34 -12.98 8.92
N TRP A 196 8.74 -11.81 9.10
CA TRP A 196 7.61 -11.62 10.02
C TRP A 196 6.37 -12.40 9.59
N GLN A 197 6.00 -12.32 8.31
CA GLN A 197 4.80 -12.99 7.80
C GLN A 197 4.94 -14.52 7.85
N ASN A 198 6.13 -15.06 7.56
CA ASN A 198 6.42 -16.50 7.64
C ASN A 198 6.30 -17.04 9.08
N VAL A 199 6.67 -16.24 10.08
CA VAL A 199 6.47 -16.61 11.49
C VAL A 199 4.99 -16.48 11.85
N ARG A 200 4.35 -15.39 11.44
CA ARG A 200 2.93 -15.14 11.66
C ARG A 200 2.06 -16.30 11.19
N GLU A 201 2.27 -16.81 9.98
CA GLU A 201 1.50 -17.91 9.40
C GLU A 201 1.60 -19.22 10.19
N LYS A 202 2.69 -19.42 10.95
CA LYS A 202 2.93 -20.61 11.78
C LYS A 202 2.32 -20.51 13.18
N LEU A 203 1.77 -19.35 13.57
CA LEU A 203 1.17 -19.17 14.89
C LEU A 203 -0.11 -20.01 15.01
N ALA A 204 -0.15 -20.84 16.04
CA ALA A 204 -1.34 -21.61 16.41
C ALA A 204 -2.46 -20.70 16.95
N ASP A 205 -3.66 -21.25 17.05
CA ASP A 205 -4.78 -20.60 17.71
C ASP A 205 -4.54 -20.53 19.24
N SER A 206 -4.21 -19.34 19.73
CA SER A 206 -4.24 -19.03 21.17
C SER A 206 -5.67 -18.99 21.70
N LEU A 207 -6.58 -18.46 20.88
CA LEU A 207 -8.03 -18.42 21.08
C LEU A 207 -8.70 -18.81 19.76
N PRO A 208 -9.99 -19.23 19.76
CA PRO A 208 -10.66 -19.61 18.52
C PRO A 208 -10.63 -18.52 17.45
N GLY A 209 -9.98 -18.81 16.30
CA GLY A 209 -9.91 -17.91 15.15
C GLY A 209 -8.78 -16.87 15.22
N THR A 210 -7.78 -17.04 16.09
CA THR A 210 -6.63 -16.11 16.22
C THR A 210 -5.34 -16.62 15.57
N GLY A 211 -5.31 -17.89 15.16
CA GLY A 211 -4.20 -18.52 14.48
C GLY A 211 -3.80 -17.76 13.22
N GLY A 212 -2.50 -17.73 12.91
CA GLY A 212 -1.98 -16.88 11.85
C GLY A 212 -2.05 -15.37 12.18
N GLY A 213 -2.25 -15.00 13.45
CA GLY A 213 -2.51 -13.62 13.86
C GLY A 213 -3.79 -13.05 13.25
N ARG A 214 -4.83 -13.89 13.10
CA ARG A 214 -6.14 -13.50 12.58
C ARG A 214 -7.00 -12.85 13.66
N ASN A 215 -8.00 -12.12 13.20
CA ASN A 215 -9.02 -11.51 14.04
C ASN A 215 -10.39 -11.91 13.46
N PRO A 216 -11.28 -12.56 14.24
CA PRO A 216 -12.59 -13.00 13.74
C PRO A 216 -13.43 -11.88 13.11
N ASN A 217 -13.33 -10.66 13.65
CA ASN A 217 -14.05 -9.51 13.11
C ASN A 217 -13.51 -9.09 11.73
N ASP A 218 -12.19 -9.08 11.58
CA ASP A 218 -11.55 -8.77 10.30
C ASP A 218 -11.84 -9.88 9.27
N GLU A 219 -11.92 -11.14 9.70
CA GLU A 219 -12.25 -12.25 8.82
C GLU A 219 -13.69 -12.15 8.28
N LEU A 220 -14.65 -11.82 9.14
CA LEU A 220 -16.03 -11.56 8.73
C LEU A 220 -16.10 -10.39 7.74
N LEU A 221 -15.39 -9.29 8.04
CA LEU A 221 -15.31 -8.14 7.16
C LEU A 221 -14.69 -8.50 5.80
N VAL A 222 -13.58 -9.23 5.79
CA VAL A 222 -12.93 -9.71 4.55
C VAL A 222 -13.90 -10.56 3.71
N LYS A 223 -14.62 -11.51 4.33
CA LYS A 223 -15.63 -12.32 3.62
C LYS A 223 -16.72 -11.45 3.02
N PHE A 224 -17.23 -10.46 3.76
CA PHE A 224 -18.21 -9.51 3.26
C PHE A 224 -17.67 -8.69 2.08
N LEU A 225 -16.45 -8.17 2.19
CA LEU A 225 -15.80 -7.36 1.16
C LEU A 225 -15.55 -8.12 -0.14
N PHE A 226 -15.25 -9.42 -0.07
CA PHE A 226 -15.12 -10.29 -1.25
C PHE A 226 -16.47 -10.62 -1.90
N LEU A 227 -17.51 -10.88 -1.08
CA LEU A 227 -18.81 -11.32 -1.60
C LEU A 227 -19.63 -10.16 -2.19
N LEU A 228 -19.50 -8.95 -1.64
CA LEU A 228 -20.36 -7.84 -2.03
C LEU A 228 -20.23 -7.45 -3.52
N PRO A 229 -19.03 -7.26 -4.11
CA PRO A 229 -18.92 -6.94 -5.54
C PRO A 229 -19.48 -8.06 -6.43
N LEU A 230 -19.26 -9.33 -6.06
CA LEU A 230 -19.83 -10.49 -6.75
C LEU A 230 -21.37 -10.48 -6.72
N CYS A 231 -21.96 -10.20 -5.55
CA CYS A 231 -23.41 -10.06 -5.43
C CYS A 231 -23.94 -8.90 -6.28
N LEU A 232 -23.28 -7.72 -6.24
CA LEU A 232 -23.68 -6.55 -7.04
C LEU A 232 -23.60 -6.83 -8.55
N LEU A 233 -22.57 -7.53 -8.99
CA LEU A 233 -22.44 -7.99 -10.38
C LEU A 233 -23.55 -8.98 -10.74
N PHE A 234 -23.83 -9.95 -9.87
CA PHE A 234 -24.89 -10.94 -10.09
C PHE A 234 -26.27 -10.28 -10.19
N PHE A 235 -26.62 -9.37 -9.27
CA PHE A 235 -27.89 -8.63 -9.33
C PHE A 235 -27.97 -7.67 -10.53
N GLY A 236 -26.86 -7.02 -10.88
CA GLY A 236 -26.76 -6.19 -12.08
C GLY A 236 -26.94 -6.98 -13.38
N TYR A 237 -26.34 -8.17 -13.45
CA TYR A 237 -26.47 -9.10 -14.58
C TYR A 237 -27.88 -9.69 -14.65
N TYR A 238 -28.46 -10.13 -13.53
CA TYR A 238 -29.82 -10.64 -13.47
C TYR A 238 -30.85 -9.61 -13.97
N ARG A 239 -30.70 -8.34 -13.60
CA ARG A 239 -31.58 -7.25 -14.05
C ARG A 239 -31.43 -6.91 -15.53
N SER A 240 -30.27 -7.21 -16.13
CA SER A 240 -29.97 -7.00 -17.56
C SER A 240 -30.10 -8.27 -18.43
N LEU A 241 -30.30 -9.44 -17.81
CA LEU A 241 -30.47 -10.75 -18.45
C LEU A 241 -31.57 -10.77 -19.53
N PRO A 242 -32.74 -10.12 -19.35
CA PRO A 242 -33.76 -10.09 -20.40
C PRO A 242 -33.29 -9.38 -21.68
N GLN A 243 -32.48 -8.32 -21.55
CA GLN A 243 -31.94 -7.55 -22.68
C GLN A 243 -30.81 -8.32 -23.40
N VAL A 244 -29.96 -9.02 -22.64
CA VAL A 244 -28.85 -9.83 -23.18
C VAL A 244 -29.35 -11.09 -23.90
N LEU A 245 -30.37 -11.77 -23.37
CA LEU A 245 -31.01 -12.94 -24.03
C LEU A 245 -31.66 -12.57 -25.38
N GLN A 246 -32.20 -11.36 -25.49
CA GLN A 246 -32.77 -10.84 -26.74
C GLN A 246 -31.69 -10.57 -27.80
N GLN A 247 -30.48 -10.17 -27.36
CA GLN A 247 -29.33 -9.90 -28.22
C GLN A 247 -28.64 -11.19 -28.70
N CYS A 248 -28.56 -12.23 -27.86
CA CYS A 248 -28.01 -13.54 -28.23
C CYS A 248 -28.83 -14.28 -29.31
N ARG A 249 -30.16 -14.06 -29.41
CA ARG A 249 -30.97 -14.57 -30.52
C ARG A 249 -30.60 -13.94 -31.87
N SER A 250 -30.09 -12.71 -31.87
CA SER A 250 -29.66 -11.99 -33.08
C SER A 250 -28.22 -12.32 -33.50
N CYS A 251 -27.37 -12.76 -32.57
CA CYS A 251 -25.95 -13.03 -32.83
C CYS A 251 -25.65 -14.36 -33.56
N ARG A 252 -26.62 -15.28 -33.70
CA ARG A 252 -26.44 -16.48 -34.54
C ARG A 252 -26.19 -16.18 -36.02
N SER A 253 -26.44 -14.95 -36.48
CA SER A 253 -26.23 -14.50 -37.86
C SER A 253 -24.84 -13.87 -38.13
N SER A 254 -24.02 -13.59 -37.11
CA SER A 254 -22.80 -12.76 -37.28
C SER A 254 -21.49 -13.56 -37.37
N CYS A 255 -21.54 -14.90 -37.26
CA CYS A 255 -20.35 -15.74 -37.43
C CYS A 255 -19.82 -15.77 -38.89
N ASP A 256 -20.61 -15.34 -39.88
CA ASP A 256 -20.16 -15.24 -41.27
C ASP A 256 -19.27 -14.01 -41.54
N ASN A 257 -19.39 -12.95 -40.74
CA ASN A 257 -18.65 -11.70 -40.93
C ASN A 257 -17.19 -11.75 -40.46
N ILE A 258 -16.88 -12.63 -39.51
CA ILE A 258 -15.50 -12.85 -39.01
C ILE A 258 -14.64 -13.50 -40.09
N ARG A 259 -15.23 -14.36 -40.93
CA ARG A 259 -14.54 -15.00 -42.05
C ARG A 259 -14.11 -13.98 -43.11
N GLN A 260 -14.89 -12.92 -43.36
CA GLN A 260 -14.53 -11.88 -44.33
C GLN A 260 -13.45 -10.91 -43.84
N PHE A 261 -13.38 -10.63 -42.53
CA PHE A 261 -12.38 -9.71 -41.98
C PHE A 261 -10.96 -10.32 -41.96
N ILE A 262 -10.85 -11.63 -41.70
CA ILE A 262 -9.57 -12.36 -41.76
C ILE A 262 -8.99 -12.39 -43.18
N TYR A 263 -9.83 -12.37 -44.21
CA TYR A 263 -9.37 -12.28 -45.61
C TYR A 263 -8.82 -10.88 -45.97
N ARG A 264 -9.33 -9.80 -45.36
CA ARG A 264 -8.85 -8.42 -45.61
C ARG A 264 -7.51 -8.09 -44.96
N ILE A 265 -7.20 -8.70 -43.80
CA ILE A 265 -5.94 -8.45 -43.09
C ILE A 265 -4.73 -9.11 -43.79
N ARG A 266 -4.95 -10.13 -44.61
CA ARG A 266 -3.85 -10.83 -45.32
C ARG A 266 -3.24 -10.06 -46.50
N PHE A 267 -3.78 -8.90 -46.90
CA PHE A 267 -3.43 -8.26 -48.17
C PHE A 267 -2.86 -6.84 -48.13
N ASN A 268 -2.57 -6.25 -46.96
CA ASN A 268 -1.85 -4.97 -46.91
C ASN A 268 -0.80 -4.98 -45.80
N GLY A 269 0.37 -5.52 -46.13
CA GLY A 269 1.60 -5.25 -45.39
C GLY A 269 2.30 -4.03 -45.97
N SER A 270 2.57 -3.03 -45.15
CA SER A 270 3.82 -2.25 -45.19
C SER A 270 3.97 -1.36 -43.97
N TYR A 271 5.14 -1.44 -43.36
CA TYR A 271 5.63 -0.67 -42.23
C TYR A 271 6.15 0.69 -42.68
N SER A 272 5.91 1.75 -41.88
CA SER A 272 6.81 2.91 -41.85
C SER A 272 6.66 3.76 -40.57
N GLY A 273 7.75 3.81 -39.81
CA GLY A 273 8.37 5.05 -39.32
C GLY A 273 7.77 5.77 -38.10
N VAL A 274 8.44 5.61 -36.95
CA VAL A 274 8.36 6.47 -35.77
C VAL A 274 8.98 7.85 -36.07
N SER A 275 8.31 8.93 -35.66
CA SER A 275 8.94 10.22 -35.35
C SER A 275 8.22 10.92 -34.19
N THR A 276 9.04 11.38 -33.23
CA THR A 276 8.70 12.00 -31.96
C THR A 276 8.47 13.52 -32.06
N ALA A 277 7.53 13.99 -31.22
CA ALA A 277 7.48 15.28 -30.53
C ALA A 277 7.49 16.57 -31.37
N SER A 278 6.30 17.18 -31.47
CA SER A 278 6.06 18.62 -31.35
C SER A 278 4.57 18.80 -31.07
N GLY A 279 4.20 19.74 -30.20
CA GLY A 279 2.80 19.95 -29.80
C GLY A 279 1.89 20.11 -31.02
N VAL A 280 0.96 19.18 -31.18
CA VAL A 280 -0.11 19.27 -32.18
C VAL A 280 -1.40 19.45 -31.41
N THR A 281 -1.78 20.72 -31.24
CA THR A 281 -3.17 21.12 -31.11
C THR A 281 -3.95 20.43 -32.22
N PHE A 282 -4.83 19.49 -31.88
CA PHE A 282 -5.64 18.78 -32.87
C PHE A 282 -6.75 19.71 -33.37
N ASN A 283 -6.38 20.72 -34.17
CA ASN A 283 -7.31 21.38 -35.06
C ASN A 283 -7.61 20.41 -36.20
N GLN A 284 -8.55 19.50 -35.97
CA GLN A 284 -9.26 18.87 -37.08
C GLN A 284 -10.05 19.95 -37.79
N GLN A 285 -9.45 20.47 -38.86
CA GLN A 285 -10.07 21.34 -39.83
C GLN A 285 -11.12 20.50 -40.59
N PHE A 286 -12.32 20.41 -40.03
CA PHE A 286 -13.50 20.06 -40.81
C PHE A 286 -13.80 21.25 -41.72
N SER A 287 -13.45 21.12 -43.00
CA SER A 287 -13.97 22.00 -44.04
C SER A 287 -15.49 22.02 -43.97
N ASN A 288 -16.05 23.24 -43.97
CA ASN A 288 -17.46 23.63 -43.86
C ASN A 288 -17.97 23.88 -42.43
N GLY A 289 -17.70 25.10 -41.91
CA GLY A 289 -18.71 26.04 -41.38
C GLY A 289 -19.71 25.60 -40.30
N ALA A 290 -19.55 24.47 -39.62
CA ALA A 290 -20.39 24.08 -38.49
C ALA A 290 -19.62 24.31 -37.18
N PRO A 291 -20.23 24.92 -36.14
CA PRO A 291 -19.60 25.00 -34.82
C PRO A 291 -19.28 23.57 -34.33
N SER A 292 -18.12 23.38 -33.72
CA SER A 292 -17.71 22.09 -33.16
C SER A 292 -18.84 21.57 -32.26
N LYS A 293 -19.47 20.45 -32.63
CA LYS A 293 -20.63 19.88 -31.95
C LYS A 293 -20.34 19.45 -30.50
N ILE A 294 -19.07 19.45 -30.09
CA ILE A 294 -18.58 19.00 -28.78
C ILE A 294 -18.14 20.22 -27.96
N PRO A 295 -18.59 20.37 -26.69
CA PRO A 295 -18.15 21.46 -25.83
C PRO A 295 -16.63 21.44 -25.59
N MET A 296 -15.94 22.56 -25.83
CA MET A 296 -14.48 22.66 -25.70
C MET A 296 -13.95 22.35 -24.29
N TYR A 297 -14.76 22.54 -23.25
CA TYR A 297 -14.37 22.26 -21.86
C TYR A 297 -14.53 20.78 -21.47
N LEU A 298 -15.19 19.95 -22.29
CA LEU A 298 -15.57 18.58 -21.92
C LEU A 298 -14.35 17.70 -21.62
N GLY A 299 -13.30 17.79 -22.44
CA GLY A 299 -12.06 17.03 -22.25
C GLY A 299 -11.38 17.38 -20.92
N GLY A 300 -11.19 18.68 -20.65
CA GLY A 300 -10.58 19.17 -19.42
C GLY A 300 -11.35 18.75 -18.15
N ILE A 301 -12.68 18.87 -18.17
CA ILE A 301 -13.52 18.42 -17.04
C ILE A 301 -13.41 16.90 -16.85
N SER A 302 -13.41 16.13 -17.95
CA SER A 302 -13.30 14.66 -17.88
C SER A 302 -12.01 14.22 -17.20
N ILE A 303 -10.89 14.87 -17.52
CA ILE A 303 -9.59 14.59 -16.92
C ILE A 303 -9.65 14.82 -15.40
N ILE A 304 -10.16 15.99 -14.96
CA ILE A 304 -10.29 16.32 -13.54
C ILE A 304 -11.17 15.29 -12.81
N VAL A 305 -12.32 14.95 -13.38
CA VAL A 305 -13.25 13.98 -12.78
C VAL A 305 -12.63 12.57 -12.75
N CYS A 306 -11.88 12.17 -13.78
CA CYS A 306 -11.18 10.88 -13.83
C CYS A 306 -10.16 10.75 -12.70
N PHE A 307 -9.27 11.74 -12.53
CA PHE A 307 -8.27 11.71 -11.47
C PHE A 307 -8.89 11.84 -10.07
N ALA A 308 -9.94 12.66 -9.92
CA ALA A 308 -10.67 12.76 -8.65
C ALA A 308 -11.34 11.41 -8.31
N ALA A 309 -11.99 10.76 -9.27
CA ALA A 309 -12.58 9.44 -9.09
C ALA A 309 -11.52 8.39 -8.72
N ALA A 310 -10.36 8.39 -9.39
CA ALA A 310 -9.27 7.46 -9.08
C ALA A 310 -8.71 7.65 -7.67
N ALA A 311 -8.46 8.91 -7.26
CA ALA A 311 -7.97 9.24 -5.93
C ALA A 311 -8.97 8.85 -4.83
N VAL A 312 -10.25 9.21 -4.99
CA VAL A 312 -11.32 8.84 -4.07
C VAL A 312 -11.45 7.33 -3.96
N SER A 313 -11.39 6.62 -5.09
CA SER A 313 -11.50 5.16 -5.11
C SER A 313 -10.38 4.47 -4.35
N LEU A 314 -9.14 4.92 -4.56
CA LEU A 314 -7.97 4.38 -3.85
C LEU A 314 -8.05 4.66 -2.34
N LEU A 315 -8.41 5.89 -1.95
CA LEU A 315 -8.53 6.28 -0.54
C LEU A 315 -9.62 5.48 0.18
N LEU A 316 -10.78 5.30 -0.46
CA LEU A 316 -11.87 4.49 0.09
C LEU A 316 -11.48 3.03 0.18
N ALA A 317 -10.82 2.46 -0.84
CA ALA A 317 -10.33 1.09 -0.78
C ALA A 317 -9.35 0.89 0.39
N LEU A 318 -8.38 1.79 0.55
CA LEU A 318 -7.43 1.74 1.67
C LEU A 318 -8.10 1.92 3.04
N ALA A 319 -9.19 2.68 3.12
CA ALA A 319 -9.93 2.88 4.37
C ALA A 319 -10.79 1.66 4.76
N VAL A 320 -11.30 0.92 3.77
CA VAL A 320 -12.21 -0.21 3.98
C VAL A 320 -11.45 -1.52 4.19
N VAL A 321 -10.29 -1.71 3.56
CA VAL A 321 -9.48 -2.93 3.71
C VAL A 321 -8.82 -2.97 5.09
N PRO A 322 -9.03 -4.03 5.91
CA PRO A 322 -8.44 -4.10 7.24
C PRO A 322 -6.91 -4.12 7.17
N ARG A 323 -6.25 -3.38 8.06
CA ARG A 323 -4.79 -3.19 8.03
C ARG A 323 -3.98 -4.46 8.26
N GLN A 324 -4.49 -5.35 9.11
CA GLN A 324 -3.76 -6.53 9.59
C GLN A 324 -4.20 -7.81 8.89
N VAL A 325 -4.59 -7.78 7.61
CA VAL A 325 -4.79 -9.00 6.81
C VAL A 325 -3.48 -9.54 6.25
N MET A 326 -3.52 -10.69 5.57
CA MET A 326 -2.36 -11.20 4.85
C MET A 326 -2.03 -10.29 3.64
N PRO A 327 -0.74 -10.14 3.26
CA PRO A 327 -0.32 -9.24 2.19
C PRO A 327 -1.12 -9.36 0.89
N TRP A 328 -1.34 -10.60 0.42
CA TRP A 328 -2.10 -10.89 -0.80
C TRP A 328 -3.59 -10.58 -0.67
N THR A 329 -4.20 -10.92 0.47
CA THR A 329 -5.61 -10.62 0.74
C THR A 329 -5.85 -9.11 0.70
N GLY A 330 -4.98 -8.34 1.35
CA GLY A 330 -5.08 -6.88 1.35
C GLY A 330 -4.89 -6.28 -0.03
N LEU A 331 -3.91 -6.77 -0.80
CA LEU A 331 -3.64 -6.31 -2.15
C LEU A 331 -4.83 -6.56 -3.10
N LEU A 332 -5.38 -7.77 -3.07
CA LEU A 332 -6.51 -8.16 -3.91
C LEU A 332 -7.75 -7.30 -3.61
N LEU A 333 -8.11 -7.18 -2.33
CA LEU A 333 -9.24 -6.35 -1.91
C LEU A 333 -9.03 -4.87 -2.26
N MET A 334 -7.81 -4.34 -2.11
CA MET A 334 -7.51 -2.96 -2.49
C MET A 334 -7.77 -2.75 -3.97
N TYR A 335 -7.28 -3.62 -4.86
CA TYR A 335 -7.51 -3.49 -6.29
C TYR A 335 -8.99 -3.68 -6.65
N GLU A 336 -9.64 -4.71 -6.13
CA GLU A 336 -11.05 -4.99 -6.37
C GLU A 336 -11.92 -3.77 -6.04
N TRP A 337 -11.76 -3.22 -4.85
CA TRP A 337 -12.53 -2.06 -4.41
C TRP A 337 -12.14 -0.77 -5.10
N THR A 338 -10.85 -0.56 -5.39
CA THR A 338 -10.41 0.61 -6.17
C THR A 338 -11.05 0.59 -7.56
N PHE A 339 -11.01 -0.54 -8.26
CA PHE A 339 -11.60 -0.65 -9.59
C PHE A 339 -13.13 -0.60 -9.54
N ALA A 340 -13.79 -1.24 -8.58
CA ALA A 340 -15.24 -1.21 -8.45
C ALA A 340 -15.76 0.22 -8.21
N ILE A 341 -15.17 0.93 -7.24
CA ILE A 341 -15.56 2.31 -6.93
C ILE A 341 -15.25 3.23 -8.12
N PHE A 342 -14.05 3.10 -8.72
CA PHE A 342 -13.65 3.93 -9.87
C PHE A 342 -14.61 3.73 -11.04
N PHE A 343 -14.94 2.47 -11.34
CA PHE A 343 -15.88 2.13 -12.39
C PHE A 343 -17.26 2.76 -12.13
N VAL A 344 -17.79 2.66 -10.91
CA VAL A 344 -19.08 3.27 -10.56
C VAL A 344 -19.04 4.79 -10.70
N LEU A 345 -18.03 5.46 -10.14
CA LEU A 345 -17.91 6.92 -10.17
C LEU A 345 -17.72 7.45 -11.58
N PHE A 346 -16.72 6.93 -12.30
CA PHE A 346 -16.37 7.47 -13.62
C PHE A 346 -17.38 7.06 -14.69
N ARG A 347 -17.96 5.84 -14.64
CA ARG A 347 -19.09 5.47 -15.51
C ARG A 347 -20.33 6.30 -15.22
N GLY A 348 -20.59 6.63 -13.95
CA GLY A 348 -21.66 7.55 -13.56
C GLY A 348 -21.48 8.92 -14.21
N TYR A 349 -20.28 9.47 -14.17
CA TYR A 349 -19.92 10.70 -14.89
C TYR A 349 -20.12 10.57 -16.41
N LEU A 350 -19.59 9.52 -17.05
CA LEU A 350 -19.77 9.31 -18.49
C LEU A 350 -21.25 9.19 -18.88
N HIS A 351 -22.09 8.62 -18.02
CA HIS A 351 -23.53 8.57 -18.23
C HIS A 351 -24.20 9.95 -18.14
N LEU A 352 -23.71 10.84 -17.27
CA LEU A 352 -24.14 12.25 -17.25
C LEU A 352 -23.72 12.97 -18.54
N VAL A 353 -22.49 12.75 -19.01
CA VAL A 353 -21.99 13.29 -20.29
C VAL A 353 -22.84 12.81 -21.47
N TYR A 354 -23.21 11.53 -21.49
CA TYR A 354 -24.15 10.99 -22.45
C TYR A 354 -25.52 11.70 -22.41
N LYS A 355 -26.09 11.93 -21.21
CA LYS A 355 -27.35 12.69 -21.07
C LYS A 355 -27.21 14.14 -21.55
N LEU A 356 -26.07 14.77 -21.32
CA LEU A 356 -25.77 16.12 -21.80
C LEU A 356 -25.70 16.16 -23.33
N GLY A 357 -25.04 15.19 -23.97
CA GLY A 357 -25.04 15.04 -25.43
C GLY A 357 -26.44 14.91 -26.00
N ARG A 358 -27.27 14.07 -25.36
CA ARG A 358 -28.69 13.91 -25.73
C ARG A 358 -29.51 15.19 -25.57
N ALA A 359 -29.28 15.96 -24.51
CA ALA A 359 -29.96 17.24 -24.29
C ALA A 359 -29.53 18.30 -25.32
N ALA A 360 -28.24 18.34 -25.67
CA ALA A 360 -27.72 19.24 -26.70
C ALA A 360 -28.36 18.97 -28.07
N ALA A 361 -28.50 17.69 -28.46
CA ALA A 361 -29.21 17.31 -29.69
C ALA A 361 -30.68 17.76 -29.71
N VAL A 362 -31.33 17.90 -28.54
CA VAL A 362 -32.70 18.43 -28.46
C VAL A 362 -32.76 19.93 -28.77
N GLN A 363 -31.78 20.69 -28.29
CA GLN A 363 -31.75 22.15 -28.46
C GLN A 363 -31.38 22.57 -29.89
N THR A 364 -30.48 21.84 -30.57
CA THR A 364 -30.06 22.19 -31.94
C THR A 364 -31.19 22.06 -32.97
N VAL A 365 -32.15 21.14 -32.75
CA VAL A 365 -33.31 20.94 -33.64
C VAL A 365 -34.44 21.93 -33.34
N GLY A 366 -34.47 22.55 -32.16
CA GLY A 366 -35.45 23.62 -31.86
C GLY A 366 -35.23 24.91 -32.65
N HIS A 367 -34.11 25.03 -33.36
CA HIS A 367 -33.74 26.23 -34.13
C HIS A 367 -33.78 26.02 -35.66
N VAL A 368 -33.99 24.79 -36.14
CA VAL A 368 -33.98 24.48 -37.59
C VAL A 368 -35.30 23.82 -37.96
N ASP A 369 -36.27 24.63 -38.36
CA ASP A 369 -37.40 24.14 -39.16
C ASP A 369 -36.90 23.83 -40.58
N TYR A 370 -37.36 22.69 -41.10
CA TYR A 370 -37.29 22.22 -42.49
C TYR A 370 -35.90 21.90 -43.09
N GLU A 371 -35.55 20.60 -43.14
CA GLU A 371 -35.67 19.81 -44.39
C GLU A 371 -35.40 18.32 -44.10
N SER A 372 -36.30 17.48 -44.63
CA SER A 372 -36.31 16.03 -44.46
C SER A 372 -35.48 15.35 -45.54
N GLY A 373 -34.29 14.83 -45.19
CA GLY A 373 -33.52 13.90 -46.00
C GLY A 373 -33.31 12.56 -45.27
N LYS A 374 -34.16 11.57 -45.55
CA LYS A 374 -34.07 10.21 -44.97
C LYS A 374 -32.88 9.43 -45.55
N GLY A 375 -31.86 9.19 -44.73
CA GLY A 375 -30.84 8.17 -44.95
C GLY A 375 -30.82 7.16 -43.80
N ARG A 376 -31.57 6.05 -43.92
CA ARG A 376 -31.55 4.96 -42.93
C ARG A 376 -30.23 4.20 -43.00
N GLN A 377 -29.26 4.53 -42.16
CA GLN A 377 -28.12 3.66 -41.91
C GLN A 377 -28.36 2.85 -40.63
N ARG A 378 -28.78 1.60 -40.82
CA ARG A 378 -29.06 0.63 -39.77
C ARG A 378 -27.72 0.25 -39.11
N GLN A 379 -27.34 0.89 -38.00
CA GLN A 379 -26.18 0.44 -37.23
C GLN A 379 -26.59 -0.69 -36.28
N THR A 380 -26.07 -1.88 -36.58
CA THR A 380 -25.97 -3.02 -35.66
C THR A 380 -25.36 -2.60 -34.32
N PRO A 381 -25.77 -3.19 -33.19
CA PRO A 381 -25.17 -2.89 -31.88
C PRO A 381 -23.77 -3.50 -31.83
N SER A 382 -22.78 -2.78 -32.35
CA SER A 382 -21.38 -3.18 -32.23
C SER A 382 -20.94 -2.91 -30.79
N CYS A 383 -20.41 -3.95 -30.15
CA CYS A 383 -19.62 -3.78 -28.93
C CYS A 383 -18.53 -2.74 -29.25
N ASP A 384 -18.45 -1.67 -28.47
CA ASP A 384 -17.50 -0.60 -28.72
C ASP A 384 -16.10 -1.02 -28.30
N ILE A 385 -15.39 -1.62 -29.26
CA ILE A 385 -14.04 -2.12 -29.09
C ILE A 385 -13.14 -0.99 -28.56
N ALA A 386 -13.32 0.26 -28.99
CA ALA A 386 -12.50 1.39 -28.56
C ALA A 386 -12.73 1.72 -27.08
N THR A 387 -13.99 1.82 -26.64
CA THR A 387 -14.31 2.00 -25.21
C THR A 387 -13.74 0.86 -24.37
N CYS A 388 -13.85 -0.39 -24.83
CA CYS A 388 -13.28 -1.55 -24.14
C CYS A 388 -11.75 -1.43 -23.99
N CYS A 389 -11.04 -1.03 -25.05
CA CYS A 389 -9.59 -0.83 -25.05
C CYS A 389 -9.14 0.26 -24.07
N TYR A 390 -9.87 1.36 -23.94
CA TYR A 390 -9.52 2.41 -22.97
C TYR A 390 -9.64 1.91 -21.52
N TRP A 391 -10.75 1.24 -21.19
CA TRP A 391 -10.95 0.67 -19.86
C TRP A 391 -9.92 -0.43 -19.53
N SER A 392 -9.70 -1.37 -20.45
CA SER A 392 -8.74 -2.45 -20.26
C SER A 392 -7.31 -1.92 -20.19
N GLY A 393 -6.96 -0.91 -20.99
CA GLY A 393 -5.65 -0.24 -20.96
C GLY A 393 -5.39 0.44 -19.62
N MET A 394 -6.35 1.22 -19.11
CA MET A 394 -6.23 1.86 -17.79
C MET A 394 -6.07 0.82 -16.68
N ALA A 395 -6.88 -0.23 -16.68
CA ALA A 395 -6.80 -1.30 -15.67
C ALA A 395 -5.45 -2.05 -15.74
N SER A 396 -4.99 -2.38 -16.93
CA SER A 396 -3.71 -3.08 -17.15
C SER A 396 -2.53 -2.26 -16.66
N LEU A 397 -2.48 -0.96 -17.03
CA LEU A 397 -1.42 -0.06 -16.57
C LEU A 397 -1.48 0.17 -15.05
N ALA A 398 -2.68 0.24 -14.46
CA ALA A 398 -2.85 0.39 -13.02
C ALA A 398 -2.35 -0.82 -12.23
N MET A 399 -2.38 -2.03 -12.81
CA MET A 399 -1.78 -3.23 -12.20
C MET A 399 -0.28 -3.34 -12.48
N VAL A 400 0.15 -3.06 -13.72
CA VAL A 400 1.54 -3.23 -14.14
C VAL A 400 2.44 -2.21 -13.48
N ALA A 401 2.05 -0.93 -13.42
CA ALA A 401 2.91 0.14 -12.92
C ALA A 401 3.43 -0.09 -11.48
N PRO A 402 2.59 -0.47 -10.50
CA PRO A 402 3.08 -0.82 -9.16
C PRO A 402 3.85 -2.15 -9.10
N ALA A 403 3.61 -3.06 -10.05
CA ALA A 403 4.26 -4.38 -10.11
C ALA A 403 5.63 -4.36 -10.82
N LEU A 404 5.97 -3.30 -11.57
CA LEU A 404 7.24 -3.18 -12.30
C LEU A 404 8.48 -3.53 -11.47
N PRO A 405 8.64 -3.05 -10.21
CA PRO A 405 9.84 -3.38 -9.45
C PRO A 405 9.94 -4.87 -9.14
N CYS A 406 8.82 -5.56 -8.93
CA CYS A 406 8.77 -7.00 -8.73
C CYS A 406 9.09 -7.76 -10.03
N ILE A 407 8.54 -7.31 -11.16
CA ILE A 407 8.79 -7.91 -12.49
C ILE A 407 10.28 -7.86 -12.84
N PHE A 408 10.95 -6.75 -12.52
CA PHE A 408 12.38 -6.57 -12.78
C PHE A 408 13.30 -7.07 -11.65
N GLY A 409 12.75 -7.64 -10.57
CA GLY A 409 13.55 -8.13 -9.44
C GLY A 409 14.31 -7.04 -8.67
N ILE A 410 13.86 -5.78 -8.74
CA ILE A 410 14.51 -4.66 -8.05
C ILE A 410 14.21 -4.75 -6.56
N THR A 411 15.25 -4.83 -5.72
CA THR A 411 15.09 -4.89 -4.25
C THR A 411 15.36 -3.54 -3.56
N ALA A 412 16.21 -2.69 -4.15
CA ALA A 412 16.61 -1.41 -3.57
C ALA A 412 15.43 -0.43 -3.48
N LEU A 413 15.16 0.12 -2.29
CA LEU A 413 13.97 0.94 -2.00
C LEU A 413 13.79 2.11 -2.97
N PHE A 414 14.84 2.93 -3.16
CA PHE A 414 14.74 4.12 -4.01
C PHE A 414 14.54 3.77 -5.48
N ALA A 415 15.16 2.70 -5.97
CA ALA A 415 14.94 2.20 -7.32
C ALA A 415 13.51 1.68 -7.51
N ARG A 416 12.95 0.98 -6.50
CA ARG A 416 11.53 0.57 -6.50
C ARG A 416 10.61 1.77 -6.61
N LEU A 417 10.78 2.75 -5.72
CA LEU A 417 9.98 3.98 -5.70
C LEU A 417 10.10 4.73 -7.03
N GLY A 418 11.31 4.86 -7.57
CA GLY A 418 11.55 5.49 -8.87
C GLY A 418 10.79 4.80 -10.02
N LEU A 419 10.82 3.46 -10.08
CA LEU A 419 10.07 2.69 -11.07
C LEU A 419 8.55 2.82 -10.90
N MET A 420 8.05 2.81 -9.66
CA MET A 420 6.63 3.01 -9.37
C MET A 420 6.17 4.41 -9.81
N VAL A 421 6.97 5.45 -9.55
CA VAL A 421 6.71 6.82 -10.02
C VAL A 421 6.72 6.88 -11.55
N GLY A 422 7.72 6.30 -12.20
CA GLY A 422 7.80 6.23 -13.66
C GLY A 422 6.59 5.53 -14.29
N GLY A 423 6.20 4.37 -13.77
CA GLY A 423 4.99 3.66 -14.19
C GLY A 423 3.72 4.46 -13.92
N GLY A 424 3.65 5.16 -12.79
CA GLY A 424 2.55 6.05 -12.43
C GLY A 424 2.38 7.22 -13.41
N LEU A 425 3.48 7.80 -13.91
CA LEU A 425 3.44 8.85 -14.94
C LEU A 425 2.91 8.33 -16.28
N ILE A 426 3.28 7.11 -16.68
CA ILE A 426 2.76 6.45 -17.89
C ILE A 426 1.25 6.20 -17.74
N LEU A 427 0.82 5.65 -16.59
CA LEU A 427 -0.59 5.46 -16.27
C LEU A 427 -1.35 6.78 -16.32
N ALA A 428 -0.86 7.83 -15.66
CA ALA A 428 -1.50 9.14 -15.65
C ALA A 428 -1.65 9.72 -17.07
N SER A 429 -0.62 9.59 -17.90
CA SER A 429 -0.65 10.05 -19.29
C SER A 429 -1.72 9.30 -20.10
N PHE A 430 -1.80 7.98 -19.95
CA PHE A 430 -2.82 7.15 -20.60
C PHE A 430 -4.23 7.42 -20.07
N MET A 431 -4.39 7.67 -18.77
CA MET A 431 -5.67 8.03 -18.16
C MET A 431 -6.17 9.39 -18.65
N THR A 432 -5.29 10.39 -18.79
CA THR A 432 -5.63 11.69 -19.40
C THR A 432 -6.21 11.48 -20.79
N TYR A 433 -5.48 10.79 -21.67
CA TYR A 433 -5.91 10.48 -23.02
C TYR A 433 -7.23 9.70 -23.05
N SER A 434 -7.31 8.62 -22.27
CA SER A 434 -8.50 7.76 -22.21
C SER A 434 -9.73 8.50 -21.71
N SER A 435 -9.59 9.33 -20.68
CA SER A 435 -10.71 10.05 -20.07
C SER A 435 -11.33 11.06 -21.02
N GLU A 436 -10.51 11.79 -21.78
CA GLU A 436 -10.97 12.73 -22.80
C GLU A 436 -11.74 12.00 -23.90
N HIS A 437 -11.14 10.95 -24.47
CA HIS A 437 -11.77 10.16 -25.54
C HIS A 437 -13.07 9.48 -25.09
N LEU A 438 -13.11 8.91 -23.88
CA LEU A 438 -14.31 8.28 -23.33
C LEU A 438 -15.45 9.29 -23.13
N ALA A 439 -15.15 10.52 -22.70
CA ALA A 439 -16.17 11.57 -22.57
C ALA A 439 -16.69 12.03 -23.93
N ILE A 440 -15.81 12.22 -24.92
CA ILE A 440 -16.20 12.57 -26.28
C ILE A 440 -17.10 11.49 -26.89
N ILE A 441 -16.67 10.22 -26.81
CA ILE A 441 -17.45 9.07 -27.28
C ILE A 441 -18.82 9.03 -26.60
N SER A 442 -18.86 9.23 -25.27
CA SER A 442 -20.12 9.22 -24.51
C SER A 442 -21.06 10.35 -24.90
N PHE A 443 -20.53 11.56 -25.11
CA PHE A 443 -21.31 12.72 -25.55
C PHE A 443 -21.88 12.52 -26.95
N MET A 444 -21.04 12.09 -27.91
CA MET A 444 -21.43 11.85 -29.29
C MET A 444 -22.50 10.76 -29.39
N ARG A 445 -22.36 9.67 -28.63
CA ARG A 445 -23.41 8.63 -28.55
C ARG A 445 -24.75 9.20 -28.09
N GLY A 446 -24.75 10.03 -27.05
CA GLY A 446 -25.97 10.67 -26.58
C GLY A 446 -26.58 11.61 -27.63
N PHE A 447 -25.72 12.31 -28.38
CA PHE A 447 -26.13 13.23 -29.44
C PHE A 447 -26.76 12.48 -30.64
N GLU A 448 -26.14 11.38 -31.09
CA GLU A 448 -26.53 10.62 -32.28
C GLU A 448 -27.75 9.71 -32.08
N GLU A 449 -28.00 9.20 -30.87
CA GLU A 449 -29.08 8.21 -30.62
C GLU A 449 -30.50 8.76 -30.87
N ARG A 450 -30.67 10.09 -30.96
CA ARG A 450 -31.96 10.70 -31.33
C ARG A 450 -32.24 10.65 -32.84
N ASP A 451 -31.22 10.70 -33.69
CA ASP A 451 -31.39 10.71 -35.16
C ASP A 451 -32.00 9.40 -35.70
N LEU A 452 -32.02 8.33 -34.89
CA LEU A 452 -32.53 7.00 -35.25
C LEU A 452 -33.94 6.70 -34.71
N SER A 453 -34.49 7.54 -33.83
CA SER A 453 -35.79 7.33 -33.17
C SER A 453 -36.99 7.96 -33.88
N ARG A 454 -36.82 8.41 -35.14
CA ARG A 454 -37.90 8.91 -36.03
C ARG A 454 -38.15 8.01 -37.23
#